data_AF-A0A4D6ME42-F1
#
_entry.id   AF-A0A4D6ME42-F1
#
_cell.length_a   1.000
_cell.length_b   1.000
_cell.length_c   1.000
_cell.angle_alpha   90.00
_cell.angle_beta   90.00
_cell.angle_gamma   90.00
#
_symmetry.space_group_name_H-M   'P 1'
#
loop_
_entity.id
_entity.type
_entity.pdbx_description
1 polymer ?
#
loop_
_entity_poly.entity_id
_entity_poly.type
_entity_poly.pdbx_seq_one_letter_code
_entity_poly.pdbx_strand_id
1 'polypeptide(L)'
;MEHQYHQATDGLLNLFTKANHDLSSVHHRLEKEFLQVYPDNANPMQLVSRIKKLQDDIATLKGQCHELLVAKQDLIDQAQRILVENRNLVQRMQPSLGIFSTGEDDAAFTNFKQVIEEWTAQVRSKTGSDLLTIERGYFVVVWISSTILEAGTDVVRKGEWS
;
A
#
# COMPACT_ATOMS: atom_id res chain seq x y z
N MET A 1 13.22 78.64 9.41
CA MET A 1 12.77 77.34 9.95
C MET A 1 12.48 76.29 8.88
N GLU A 2 12.32 76.64 7.59
CA GLU A 2 12.04 75.64 6.52
C GLU A 2 13.25 74.77 6.11
N HIS A 3 14.47 75.30 6.12
CA HIS A 3 15.68 74.52 5.76
C HIS A 3 15.99 73.35 6.71
N GLN A 4 15.67 73.49 8.00
CA GLN A 4 15.87 72.42 9.00
C GLN A 4 14.87 71.29 8.83
N TYR A 5 13.65 71.60 8.41
CA TYR A 5 12.62 70.61 8.13
C TYR A 5 13.02 69.74 6.93
N HIS A 6 13.51 70.34 5.85
CA HIS A 6 14.01 69.60 4.69
C HIS A 6 15.17 68.67 5.04
N GLN A 7 16.13 69.13 5.84
CA GLN A 7 17.25 68.29 6.26
C GLN A 7 16.81 67.08 7.12
N ALA A 8 15.81 67.24 7.99
CA ALA A 8 15.27 66.15 8.78
C ALA A 8 14.46 65.16 7.93
N THR A 9 13.67 65.64 6.96
CA THR A 9 12.95 64.78 6.01
C THR A 9 13.88 64.06 5.05
N ASP A 10 14.96 64.70 4.61
CA ASP A 10 15.98 64.09 3.75
C ASP A 10 16.78 63.03 4.53
N GLY A 11 17.07 63.29 5.81
CA GLY A 11 17.66 62.31 6.72
C GLY A 11 16.77 61.08 6.89
N LEU A 12 15.46 61.28 7.06
CA LEU A 12 14.49 60.19 7.15
C LEU A 12 14.39 59.39 5.83
N LEU A 13 14.37 60.09 4.69
CA LEU A 13 14.35 59.46 3.38
C LEU A 13 15.60 58.61 3.13
N ASN A 14 16.77 59.10 3.54
CA ASN A 14 18.03 58.36 3.47
C ASN A 14 18.02 57.12 4.36
N LEU A 15 17.45 57.21 5.57
CA LEU A 15 17.30 56.06 6.46
C LEU A 15 16.36 54.99 5.88
N PHE A 16 15.22 55.38 5.30
CA PHE A 16 14.34 54.43 4.63
C PHE A 16 14.99 53.81 3.40
N THR A 17 15.71 54.61 2.60
CA THR A 17 16.45 54.12 1.44
C THR A 17 17.49 53.09 1.86
N LYS A 18 18.24 53.39 2.93
CA LYS A 18 19.23 52.47 3.50
C LYS A 18 18.57 51.20 4.04
N ALA A 19 17.52 51.32 4.84
CA ALA A 19 16.81 50.16 5.39
C ALA A 19 16.23 49.26 4.28
N ASN A 20 15.71 49.86 3.21
CA ASN A 20 15.21 49.13 2.05
C ASN A 20 16.34 48.41 1.29
N HIS A 21 17.50 49.04 1.16
CA HIS A 21 18.69 48.41 0.58
C HIS A 21 19.20 47.25 1.46
N ASP A 22 19.29 47.46 2.77
CA ASP A 22 19.70 46.44 3.74
C ASP A 22 18.74 45.24 3.70
N LEU A 23 17.42 45.49 3.66
CA LEU A 23 16.40 44.45 3.53
C LEU A 23 16.53 43.68 2.21
N SER A 24 16.77 44.37 1.10
CA SER A 24 16.98 43.75 -0.21
C SER A 24 18.22 42.86 -0.22
N SER A 25 19.30 43.30 0.45
CA SER A 25 20.54 42.52 0.60
C SER A 25 20.31 41.25 1.43
N VAL A 26 19.57 41.36 2.55
CA VAL A 26 19.18 40.21 3.37
C VAL A 26 18.33 39.23 2.57
N HIS A 27 17.32 39.72 1.85
CA HIS A 27 16.47 38.89 0.99
C HIS A 27 17.30 38.10 -0.03
N HIS A 28 18.18 38.78 -0.76
CA HIS A 28 19.01 38.12 -1.78
C HIS A 28 19.95 37.05 -1.19
N ARG A 29 20.53 37.32 -0.01
CA ARG A 29 21.37 36.33 0.69
C ARG A 29 20.57 35.11 1.12
N LEU A 30 19.39 35.30 1.70
CA LEU A 30 18.52 34.21 2.13
C LEU A 30 18.09 33.34 0.94
N GLU A 31 17.74 33.96 -0.18
CA GLU A 31 17.34 33.22 -1.39
C GLU A 31 18.49 32.40 -1.97
N LYS A 32 19.70 32.98 -1.99
CA LYS A 32 20.90 32.25 -2.40
C LYS A 32 21.22 31.07 -1.48
N GLU A 33 21.17 31.27 -0.16
CA GLU A 33 21.38 30.21 0.82
C GLU A 33 20.30 29.12 0.69
N PHE A 34 19.04 29.51 0.49
CA PHE A 34 17.94 28.57 0.30
C PHE A 34 18.16 27.67 -0.93
N LEU A 35 18.51 28.24 -2.08
CA LEU A 35 18.78 27.48 -3.31
C LEU A 35 20.05 26.61 -3.18
N GLN A 36 21.05 27.06 -2.42
CA GLN A 36 22.26 26.30 -2.16
C GLN A 36 22.02 25.09 -1.26
N VAL A 37 21.19 25.25 -0.22
CA VAL A 37 20.87 24.17 0.73
C VAL A 37 19.89 23.16 0.14
N TYR A 38 18.97 23.61 -0.72
CA TYR A 38 17.92 22.76 -1.30
C TYR A 38 17.95 22.80 -2.84
N PRO A 39 18.92 22.13 -3.49
CA PRO A 39 18.95 22.00 -4.94
C PRO A 39 17.76 21.18 -5.46
N ASP A 40 17.19 21.64 -6.59
CA ASP A 40 16.15 21.14 -7.55
C ASP A 40 15.13 20.02 -7.22
N ASN A 41 15.20 19.38 -6.07
CA ASN A 41 14.37 18.23 -5.68
C ASN A 41 14.09 18.22 -4.17
N ALA A 42 14.77 19.08 -3.41
CA ALA A 42 14.78 19.10 -1.95
C ALA A 42 14.00 20.28 -1.34
N ASN A 43 13.24 21.03 -2.15
CA ASN A 43 12.41 22.12 -1.64
C ASN A 43 11.48 21.60 -0.52
N PRO A 44 11.60 22.09 0.73
CA PRO A 44 10.83 21.57 1.86
C PRO A 44 9.32 21.60 1.62
N MET A 45 8.81 22.61 0.93
CA MET A 45 7.38 22.74 0.62
C MET A 45 6.90 21.63 -0.32
N GLN A 46 7.71 21.30 -1.33
CA GLN A 46 7.42 20.23 -2.28
C GLN A 46 7.59 18.84 -1.64
N LEU A 47 8.54 18.69 -0.73
CA LEU A 47 8.68 17.45 0.03
C LEU A 47 7.45 17.20 0.91
N VAL A 48 6.97 18.22 1.62
CA VAL A 48 5.75 18.12 2.42
C VAL A 48 4.53 17.75 1.56
N SER A 49 4.37 18.36 0.38
CA SER A 49 3.24 18.03 -0.50
C SER A 49 3.32 16.59 -1.03
N ARG A 50 4.52 16.12 -1.40
CA ARG A 50 4.75 14.73 -1.82
C ARG A 50 4.51 13.73 -0.68
N ILE A 51 4.93 14.05 0.54
CA ILE A 51 4.69 13.22 1.73
C ILE A 51 3.19 13.11 1.99
N LYS A 52 2.45 14.22 1.97
CA LYS A 52 0.99 14.22 2.14
C LYS A 52 0.31 13.34 1.08
N LYS A 53 0.68 13.51 -0.18
CA LYS A 53 0.16 12.68 -1.26
C LYS A 53 0.44 11.19 -1.03
N LEU A 54 1.67 10.83 -0.65
CA LEU A 54 2.02 9.44 -0.35
C LEU A 54 1.22 8.88 0.84
N GLN A 55 0.93 9.70 1.86
CA GLN A 55 0.09 9.29 2.98
C GLN A 55 -1.34 8.97 2.52
N ASP A 56 -1.92 9.83 1.67
CA ASP A 56 -3.25 9.63 1.10
C ASP A 56 -3.31 8.40 0.18
N ASP A 57 -2.29 8.23 -0.68
CA ASP A 57 -2.15 7.10 -1.60
C ASP A 57 -2.02 5.78 -0.80
N ILE A 58 -1.23 5.76 0.28
CA ILE A 58 -1.07 4.59 1.16
C ILE A 58 -2.39 4.26 1.89
N ALA A 59 -3.11 5.28 2.38
CA ALA A 59 -4.39 5.06 3.03
C ALA A 59 -5.42 4.47 2.06
N THR A 60 -5.47 4.99 0.83
CA THR A 60 -6.32 4.48 -0.24
C THR A 60 -5.97 3.04 -0.59
N LEU A 61 -4.68 2.74 -0.77
CA LEU A 61 -4.20 1.40 -1.08
C LEU A 61 -4.51 0.40 0.05
N LYS A 62 -4.38 0.81 1.32
CA LYS A 62 -4.77 -0.02 2.48
C LYS A 62 -6.25 -0.38 2.42
N GLY A 63 -7.12 0.58 2.08
CA GLY A 63 -8.54 0.35 1.87
C GLY A 63 -8.80 -0.67 0.76
N GLN A 64 -8.20 -0.48 -0.42
CA GLN A 64 -8.36 -1.40 -1.55
C GLN A 64 -7.85 -2.82 -1.25
N CYS A 65 -6.71 -2.95 -0.56
CA CYS A 65 -6.22 -4.25 -0.13
C CYS A 65 -7.19 -4.92 0.86
N HIS A 66 -7.81 -4.17 1.76
CA HIS A 66 -8.80 -4.70 2.69
C HIS A 66 -10.04 -5.23 1.96
N GLU A 67 -10.59 -4.46 1.02
CA GLU A 67 -11.72 -4.89 0.18
C GLU A 67 -11.39 -6.16 -0.62
N LEU A 68 -10.19 -6.24 -1.20
CA LEU A 68 -9.73 -7.41 -1.91
C LEU A 68 -9.62 -8.65 -1.01
N LEU A 69 -9.14 -8.48 0.23
CA LEU A 69 -9.06 -9.57 1.20
C LEU A 69 -10.46 -10.08 1.61
N VAL A 70 -11.42 -9.16 1.79
CA VAL A 70 -12.82 -9.52 2.06
C VAL A 70 -13.41 -10.31 0.88
N ALA A 71 -13.28 -9.80 -0.35
CA ALA A 71 -13.79 -10.48 -1.54
C ALA A 71 -13.15 -11.88 -1.74
N LYS A 72 -11.85 -12.02 -1.46
CA LYS A 72 -11.18 -13.33 -1.49
C LYS A 72 -11.73 -14.28 -0.42
N GLN A 73 -12.01 -13.79 0.77
CA GLN A 73 -12.60 -14.61 1.84
C GLN A 73 -14.01 -15.10 1.45
N ASP A 74 -14.83 -14.24 0.86
CA ASP A 74 -16.17 -14.62 0.39
C ASP A 74 -16.13 -15.73 -0.68
N LEU A 75 -15.18 -15.65 -1.61
CA LEU A 75 -14.97 -16.68 -2.63
C LEU A 75 -14.51 -18.01 -2.01
N ILE A 76 -13.64 -17.97 -1.00
CA ILE A 76 -13.22 -19.16 -0.26
C ILE A 76 -14.42 -19.81 0.44
N ASP A 77 -15.24 -19.01 1.13
CA ASP A 77 -16.42 -19.48 1.86
C ASP A 77 -17.46 -20.07 0.89
N GLN A 78 -17.60 -19.50 -0.30
CA GLN A 78 -18.44 -20.04 -1.36
C GLN A 78 -17.91 -21.38 -1.89
N ALA A 79 -16.61 -21.46 -2.21
CA ALA A 79 -15.97 -22.69 -2.70
C ALA A 79 -16.07 -23.81 -1.67
N GLN A 80 -15.85 -23.51 -0.38
CA GLN A 80 -16.04 -24.45 0.72
C GLN A 80 -17.47 -24.97 0.80
N ARG A 81 -18.48 -24.08 0.74
CA ARG A 81 -19.88 -24.50 0.76
C ARG A 81 -20.21 -25.46 -0.39
N ILE A 82 -19.85 -25.10 -1.62
CA ILE A 82 -20.11 -25.92 -2.80
C ILE A 82 -19.39 -27.26 -2.71
N LEU A 83 -18.12 -27.28 -2.27
CA LEU A 83 -17.34 -28.50 -2.15
C LEU A 83 -17.93 -29.46 -1.11
N VAL A 84 -18.34 -28.94 0.05
CA VAL A 84 -18.99 -29.74 1.10
C VAL A 84 -20.35 -30.28 0.63
N GLU A 85 -21.14 -29.46 -0.06
CA GLU A 85 -22.43 -29.87 -0.62
C GLU A 85 -22.26 -30.99 -1.66
N ASN A 86 -21.35 -30.81 -2.62
CA ASN A 86 -21.04 -31.81 -3.65
C ASN A 86 -20.52 -33.11 -3.03
N ARG A 87 -19.66 -33.00 -2.02
CA ARG A 87 -19.15 -34.15 -1.28
C ARG A 87 -20.26 -34.94 -0.62
N ASN A 88 -21.17 -34.25 0.09
CA ASN A 88 -22.31 -34.88 0.74
C ASN A 88 -23.22 -35.58 -0.27
N LEU A 89 -23.43 -34.99 -1.44
CA LEU A 89 -24.21 -35.60 -2.52
C LEU A 89 -23.56 -36.91 -3.03
N VAL A 90 -22.25 -36.86 -3.33
CA VAL A 90 -21.50 -38.03 -3.79
C VAL A 90 -21.51 -39.15 -2.74
N GLN A 91 -21.27 -38.82 -1.47
CA GLN A 91 -21.32 -39.79 -0.37
C GLN A 91 -22.69 -40.45 -0.23
N ARG A 92 -23.78 -39.72 -0.50
CA ARG A 92 -25.14 -40.29 -0.49
C ARG A 92 -25.41 -41.22 -1.68
N MET A 93 -24.73 -41.02 -2.82
CA MET A 93 -24.90 -41.85 -4.03
C MET A 93 -24.04 -43.11 -3.99
N GLN A 94 -22.90 -43.09 -3.30
CA GLN A 94 -21.94 -44.19 -3.21
C GLN A 94 -22.55 -45.56 -2.79
N PRO A 95 -23.39 -45.65 -1.73
CA PRO A 95 -24.00 -46.93 -1.33
C PRO A 95 -24.89 -47.53 -2.41
N SER A 96 -25.62 -46.68 -3.16
CA SER A 96 -26.51 -47.09 -4.24
C SER A 96 -25.77 -47.60 -5.48
N LEU A 97 -24.48 -47.27 -5.61
CA LEU A 97 -23.59 -47.69 -6.70
C LEU A 97 -22.70 -48.88 -6.29
N GLY A 98 -22.85 -49.40 -5.06
CA GLY A 98 -22.02 -50.48 -4.52
C GLY A 98 -20.57 -50.06 -4.25
N ILE A 99 -20.29 -48.75 -4.21
CA ILE A 99 -18.97 -48.18 -3.93
C ILE A 99 -18.90 -47.91 -2.43
N PHE A 100 -18.03 -48.63 -1.73
CA PHE A 100 -17.74 -48.37 -0.31
C PHE A 100 -16.51 -47.46 -0.24
N SER A 101 -16.66 -46.28 0.35
CA SER A 101 -15.55 -45.32 0.47
C SER A 101 -14.49 -45.89 1.42
N THR A 102 -13.32 -46.16 0.87
CA THR A 102 -12.08 -46.40 1.64
C THR A 102 -11.62 -45.03 2.12
N GLY A 103 -11.48 -44.81 3.43
CA GLY A 103 -11.19 -43.49 4.02
C GLY A 103 -9.92 -42.75 3.52
N GLU A 104 -9.19 -43.32 2.57
CA GLU A 104 -8.07 -42.72 1.82
C GLU A 104 -8.53 -41.80 0.67
N ASP A 105 -9.78 -41.90 0.22
CA ASP A 105 -10.35 -41.12 -0.90
C ASP A 105 -10.42 -39.58 -0.63
N ASP A 106 -10.02 -39.15 0.57
CA ASP A 106 -10.24 -37.80 1.08
C ASP A 106 -9.01 -36.90 1.15
N ALA A 107 -7.88 -37.36 0.60
CA ALA A 107 -6.61 -36.63 0.63
C ALA A 107 -6.72 -35.23 0.00
N ALA A 108 -7.45 -35.10 -1.13
CA ALA A 108 -7.62 -33.83 -1.83
C ALA A 108 -8.44 -32.80 -1.03
N PHE A 109 -9.50 -33.24 -0.35
CA PHE A 109 -10.32 -32.37 0.50
C PHE A 109 -9.56 -31.95 1.77
N THR A 110 -8.78 -32.87 2.34
CA THR A 110 -7.92 -32.59 3.49
C THR A 110 -6.84 -31.57 3.14
N ASN A 111 -6.20 -31.73 1.97
CA ASN A 111 -5.23 -30.77 1.44
C ASN A 111 -5.87 -29.39 1.23
N PHE A 112 -7.05 -29.33 0.59
CA PHE A 112 -7.77 -28.07 0.41
C PHE A 112 -8.08 -27.38 1.74
N LYS A 113 -8.55 -28.14 2.74
CA LYS A 113 -8.84 -27.60 4.08
C LYS A 113 -7.58 -27.02 4.74
N GLN A 114 -6.46 -27.73 4.65
CA GLN A 114 -5.17 -27.27 5.17
C GLN A 114 -4.73 -25.94 4.52
N VAL A 115 -4.87 -25.82 3.19
CA VAL A 115 -4.54 -24.59 2.46
C VAL A 115 -5.40 -23.42 2.91
N ILE A 116 -6.71 -23.64 3.17
CA ILE A 116 -7.58 -22.57 3.69
C ILE A 116 -7.21 -22.18 5.13
N GLU A 117 -6.88 -23.14 5.98
CA GLU A 117 -6.46 -22.88 7.36
C GLU A 117 -5.15 -22.08 7.39
N GLU A 118 -4.18 -22.44 6.54
CA GLU A 118 -2.93 -21.69 6.38
C GLU A 118 -3.21 -20.26 5.90
N TRP A 119 -4.03 -20.10 4.86
CA TRP A 119 -4.42 -18.77 4.37
C TRP A 119 -5.08 -17.93 5.47
N THR A 120 -6.00 -18.51 6.24
CA THR A 120 -6.70 -17.84 7.35
C THR A 120 -5.72 -17.39 8.44
N ALA A 121 -4.72 -18.22 8.76
CA ALA A 121 -3.67 -17.88 9.71
C ALA A 121 -2.77 -16.74 9.19
N GLN A 122 -2.45 -16.73 7.89
CA GLN A 122 -1.67 -15.65 7.27
C GLN A 122 -2.40 -14.31 7.26
N VAL A 123 -3.71 -14.30 7.00
CA VAL A 123 -4.52 -13.07 7.07
C VAL A 123 -4.55 -12.53 8.50
N ARG A 124 -4.84 -13.39 9.50
CA ARG A 124 -4.94 -12.99 10.91
C ARG A 124 -3.61 -12.50 11.51
N SER A 125 -2.51 -13.17 11.18
CA SER A 125 -1.17 -12.79 11.69
C SER A 125 -0.71 -11.43 11.14
N LYS A 126 -1.09 -11.08 9.92
CA LYS A 126 -0.74 -9.80 9.29
C LYS A 126 -1.64 -8.65 9.75
N THR A 127 -2.90 -8.91 10.08
CA THR A 127 -3.79 -7.90 10.70
C THR A 127 -3.36 -7.51 12.11
N GLY A 128 -2.65 -8.38 12.84
CA GLY A 128 -2.14 -8.09 14.18
C GLY A 128 -0.81 -7.31 14.24
N SER A 129 -0.09 -7.16 13.12
CA SER A 129 1.25 -6.56 13.05
C SER A 129 1.24 -5.10 12.59
N ASP A 130 0.20 -4.34 12.90
CA ASP A 130 -0.01 -2.97 12.41
C ASP A 130 0.91 -1.90 13.02
N LEU A 131 1.96 -2.27 13.80
CA LEU A 131 2.79 -1.29 14.51
C LEU A 131 4.24 -1.09 14.01
N LEU A 132 4.80 -1.90 13.09
CA LEU A 132 6.25 -1.82 12.81
C LEU A 132 6.72 -1.94 11.34
N THR A 133 5.85 -2.03 10.34
CA THR A 133 6.31 -2.53 9.03
C THR A 133 6.02 -1.61 7.84
N ILE A 134 6.72 -0.47 7.80
CA ILE A 134 6.93 0.26 6.54
C ILE A 134 7.94 -0.49 5.64
N GLU A 135 8.81 -1.35 6.19
CA GLU A 135 9.79 -2.11 5.39
C GLU A 135 9.27 -3.44 4.79
N ARG A 136 8.14 -4.00 5.26
CA ARG A 136 7.64 -5.31 4.76
C ARG A 136 6.57 -5.24 3.66
N GLY A 137 6.08 -4.04 3.31
CA GLY A 137 5.08 -3.87 2.26
C GLY A 137 5.56 -4.34 0.87
N TYR A 138 6.84 -4.14 0.57
CA TYR A 138 7.46 -4.59 -0.67
C TYR A 138 7.51 -6.12 -0.80
N PHE A 139 7.61 -6.84 0.32
CA PHE A 139 7.73 -8.30 0.29
C PHE A 139 6.39 -8.99 0.00
N VAL A 140 5.27 -8.43 0.47
CA VAL A 140 3.94 -9.04 0.31
C VAL A 140 3.45 -8.93 -1.13
N VAL A 141 3.66 -7.80 -1.78
CA VAL A 141 3.25 -7.59 -3.18
C VAL A 141 4.08 -8.47 -4.13
N VAL A 142 5.39 -8.58 -3.88
CA VAL A 142 6.28 -9.43 -4.67
C VAL A 142 5.94 -10.91 -4.48
N TRP A 143 5.59 -11.36 -3.27
CA TRP A 143 5.22 -12.75 -3.03
C TRP A 143 3.88 -13.13 -3.68
N ILE A 144 2.87 -12.27 -3.59
CA ILE A 144 1.56 -12.50 -4.23
C ILE A 144 1.70 -12.58 -5.76
N SER A 145 2.49 -11.70 -6.37
CA SER A 145 2.76 -11.74 -7.81
C SER A 145 3.48 -13.02 -8.23
N SER A 146 4.43 -13.51 -7.42
CA SER A 146 5.17 -14.75 -7.71
C SER A 146 4.28 -15.99 -7.61
N THR A 147 3.46 -16.09 -6.57
CA THR A 147 2.56 -17.24 -6.37
C THR A 147 1.44 -17.32 -7.40
N ILE A 148 0.91 -16.17 -7.85
CA ILE A 148 -0.10 -16.13 -8.92
C ILE A 148 0.51 -16.54 -10.27
N LEU A 149 1.76 -16.14 -10.55
CA LEU A 149 2.45 -16.52 -11.78
C LEU A 149 2.78 -18.03 -11.78
N GLU A 150 3.23 -18.59 -10.65
CA GLU A 150 3.49 -20.02 -10.52
C GLU A 150 2.22 -20.86 -10.67
N ALA A 151 1.12 -20.47 -10.01
CA ALA A 151 -0.17 -21.16 -10.11
C ALA A 151 -0.76 -21.10 -11.53
N GLY A 152 -0.57 -19.98 -12.24
CA GLY A 152 -1.00 -19.84 -13.64
C GLY A 152 -0.23 -20.73 -14.61
N THR A 153 1.08 -20.90 -14.39
CA THR A 153 1.91 -21.76 -15.27
C THR A 153 1.67 -23.26 -15.07
N ASP A 154 1.26 -23.68 -13.86
CA ASP A 154 1.01 -25.10 -13.57
C ASP A 154 -0.37 -25.57 -14.08
N VAL A 155 -1.34 -24.67 -14.18
CA VAL A 155 -2.63 -24.91 -14.84
C VAL A 155 -2.48 -25.01 -16.35
N VAL A 156 -1.66 -24.16 -16.98
CA VAL A 156 -1.41 -24.22 -18.43
C VAL A 156 -0.66 -25.50 -18.83
N ARG A 157 0.31 -25.95 -18.01
CA ARG A 157 1.08 -27.18 -18.31
C ARG A 157 0.27 -28.48 -18.17
N LYS A 158 -0.80 -28.49 -17.36
CA LYS A 158 -1.69 -29.66 -17.17
C LYS A 158 -2.87 -29.72 -18.15
N GLY A 159 -3.07 -28.69 -18.97
CA GLY A 159 -4.15 -28.63 -19.97
C GLY A 159 -3.80 -29.10 -21.38
N GLU A 160 -2.54 -29.47 -21.67
CA GLU A 160 -2.10 -29.85 -23.04
C GLU A 160 -1.93 -31.37 -23.26
N TRP A 161 -2.33 -32.21 -22.29
CA TRP A 161 -2.40 -33.66 -22.49
C TRP A 161 -3.70 -34.22 -21.91
N SER A 162 -4.83 -33.94 -22.57
CA SER A 162 -5.96 -34.87 -22.61
C SER A 162 -6.90 -34.57 -23.77
#